data_AF-A0A146LXJ3-F1
#
_entry.id   AF-A0A146LXJ3-F1
#
_cell.length_a   1.000
_cell.length_b   1.000
_cell.length_c   1.000
_cell.angle_alpha   90.00
_cell.angle_beta   90.00
_cell.angle_gamma   90.00
#
_symmetry.space_group_name_H-M   'P 1'
#
loop_
_entity.id
_entity.type
_entity.pdbx_description
1 polymer ?
#
loop_
_entity_poly.entity_id
_entity_poly.type
_entity_poly.pdbx_seq_one_letter_code
_entity_poly.pdbx_strand_id
1 'polypeptide(L)'
;FGGDPNSVTLFGQSSGGECVHQLLRSPLVEKEGLATRGVSDSGTINHMNSPKDADKARENTLNIIRGVGCDRSCSEEIRKCLQTVDAATLMEVYMDIYPTEIAPLPLAPVIEPEDAEDNVIPEDLSLRVSSKPWITSTANGEYTLFLTWSNVDSPWFENVRNNLTGYLESWIGQHTTDSEVKREGAQMLKDYYFQVVEPMENFTRDLAMFHSDNAFVYPFLFNIDRQKNNGPTWAFRIEYKGEVSGISPSG
;
A
#
# COMPACT_ATOMS: atom_id res chain seq x y z
N PHE A 1 -33.21 -5.72 -3.45
CA PHE A 1 -32.38 -5.77 -4.68
C PHE A 1 -32.27 -7.16 -5.31
N GLY A 2 -32.77 -8.25 -4.70
CA GLY A 2 -32.80 -9.56 -5.35
C GLY A 2 -31.46 -10.33 -5.36
N GLY A 3 -30.44 -9.86 -4.63
CA GLY A 3 -29.18 -10.60 -4.45
C GLY A 3 -29.29 -11.72 -3.41
N ASP A 4 -28.38 -12.69 -3.49
CA ASP A 4 -28.24 -13.77 -2.52
C ASP A 4 -27.17 -13.42 -1.48
N PRO A 5 -27.53 -13.23 -0.20
CA PRO A 5 -26.57 -12.91 0.86
C PRO A 5 -25.56 -14.04 1.13
N ASN A 6 -25.81 -15.27 0.65
CA ASN A 6 -24.89 -16.40 0.81
C ASN A 6 -23.86 -16.51 -0.33
N SER A 7 -23.96 -15.65 -1.35
CA SER A 7 -23.08 -15.66 -2.53
C SER A 7 -22.52 -14.26 -2.80
N VAL A 8 -21.76 -13.74 -1.84
CA VAL A 8 -21.13 -12.41 -1.92
C VAL A 8 -19.70 -12.54 -2.44
N THR A 9 -19.37 -11.76 -3.47
CA THR A 9 -18.00 -11.61 -3.99
C THR A 9 -17.52 -10.20 -3.73
N LEU A 10 -16.43 -10.07 -2.98
CA LEU A 10 -15.74 -8.80 -2.82
C LEU A 10 -14.85 -8.56 -4.04
N PHE A 11 -14.84 -7.34 -4.56
CA PHE A 11 -13.93 -6.93 -5.64
C PHE A 11 -13.34 -5.56 -5.30
N GLY A 12 -12.04 -5.40 -5.56
CA GLY A 12 -11.37 -4.12 -5.42
C GLY A 12 -10.09 -4.08 -6.23
N GLN A 13 -9.71 -2.86 -6.63
CA GLN A 13 -8.50 -2.57 -7.38
C GLN A 13 -7.56 -1.65 -6.57
N SER A 14 -6.25 -1.82 -6.70
CA SER A 14 -5.24 -1.06 -5.94
C SER A 14 -5.47 -1.18 -4.42
N SER A 15 -5.58 -0.07 -3.68
CA SER A 15 -5.94 -0.06 -2.25
C SER A 15 -7.25 -0.79 -1.97
N GLY A 16 -8.22 -0.75 -2.90
CA GLY A 16 -9.44 -1.56 -2.81
C GLY A 16 -9.15 -3.06 -2.87
N GLY A 17 -8.18 -3.48 -3.68
CA GLY A 17 -7.74 -4.88 -3.77
C GLY A 17 -7.06 -5.36 -2.49
N GLU A 18 -6.24 -4.50 -1.88
CA GLU A 18 -5.66 -4.72 -0.55
C GLU A 18 -6.74 -4.86 0.52
N CYS A 19 -7.75 -3.98 0.52
CA CYS A 19 -8.91 -4.07 1.43
C CYS A 19 -9.66 -5.39 1.26
N VAL A 20 -9.95 -5.83 0.01
CA VAL A 20 -10.56 -7.14 -0.23
C VAL A 20 -9.70 -8.26 0.36
N HIS A 21 -8.38 -8.16 0.19
CA HIS A 21 -7.46 -9.18 0.68
C HIS A 21 -7.40 -9.22 2.22
N GLN A 22 -7.40 -8.05 2.88
CA GLN A 22 -7.52 -7.94 4.34
C GLN A 22 -8.85 -8.53 4.83
N LEU A 23 -9.97 -8.12 4.22
CA LEU A 23 -11.31 -8.60 4.61
C LEU A 23 -11.42 -10.13 4.46
N LEU A 24 -10.87 -10.74 3.42
CA LEU A 24 -10.87 -12.19 3.27
C LEU A 24 -10.08 -12.93 4.36
N ARG A 25 -9.11 -12.28 4.99
CA ARG A 25 -8.23 -12.84 6.03
C ARG A 25 -8.62 -12.40 7.45
N SER A 26 -9.50 -11.41 7.59
CA SER A 26 -9.99 -10.90 8.86
C SER A 26 -10.76 -11.98 9.64
N PRO A 27 -10.42 -12.25 10.91
CA PRO A 27 -11.17 -13.17 11.77
C PRO A 27 -12.64 -12.78 11.93
N LEU A 28 -12.94 -11.48 11.99
CA LEU A 28 -14.30 -10.98 12.13
C LEU A 28 -15.14 -11.34 10.88
N VAL A 29 -14.63 -11.01 9.70
CA VAL A 29 -15.28 -11.30 8.42
C VAL A 29 -15.45 -12.80 8.18
N GLU A 30 -14.50 -13.61 8.65
CA GLU A 30 -14.61 -15.07 8.66
C GLU A 30 -15.74 -15.55 9.59
N LYS A 31 -15.72 -15.12 10.85
CA LYS A 31 -16.71 -15.47 11.88
C LYS A 31 -18.14 -15.10 11.49
N GLU A 32 -18.32 -13.92 10.88
CA GLU A 32 -19.62 -13.39 10.49
C GLU A 32 -20.09 -13.90 9.12
N GLY A 33 -19.20 -14.53 8.34
CA GLY A 33 -19.55 -15.06 7.02
C GLY A 33 -19.90 -13.99 5.98
N LEU A 34 -19.38 -12.76 6.11
CA LEU A 34 -19.79 -11.59 5.29
C LEU A 34 -19.39 -11.68 3.82
N ALA A 35 -18.42 -12.54 3.49
CA ALA A 35 -17.93 -12.73 2.12
C ALA A 35 -17.70 -14.20 1.82
N THR A 36 -18.12 -14.64 0.63
CA THR A 36 -17.94 -16.03 0.17
C THR A 36 -16.65 -16.21 -0.62
N ARG A 37 -16.23 -15.16 -1.34
CA ARG A 37 -15.04 -15.15 -2.21
C ARG A 37 -14.59 -13.72 -2.48
N GLY A 38 -13.40 -13.52 -3.05
CA GLY A 38 -12.96 -12.18 -3.42
C GLY A 38 -11.99 -12.11 -4.58
N VAL A 39 -11.85 -10.90 -5.12
CA VAL A 39 -10.99 -10.53 -6.23
C VAL A 39 -10.18 -9.30 -5.84
N SER A 40 -8.86 -9.46 -5.83
CA SER A 40 -7.89 -8.43 -5.47
C SER A 40 -7.05 -8.07 -6.69
N ASP A 41 -7.49 -7.04 -7.42
CA ASP A 41 -6.87 -6.61 -8.67
C ASP A 41 -5.76 -5.58 -8.42
N SER A 42 -4.53 -5.90 -8.84
CA SER A 42 -3.35 -5.03 -8.65
C SER A 42 -3.23 -4.48 -7.22
N GLY A 43 -3.46 -5.32 -6.21
CA GLY A 43 -3.42 -4.89 -4.81
C GLY A 43 -3.55 -6.06 -3.85
N THR A 44 -2.48 -6.42 -3.16
CA THR A 44 -2.48 -7.49 -2.15
C THR A 44 -1.58 -7.13 -0.98
N ILE A 45 -1.95 -7.53 0.24
CA ILE A 45 -1.17 -7.24 1.44
C ILE A 45 0.07 -8.14 1.61
N ASN A 46 1.15 -7.58 2.14
CA ASN A 46 2.29 -8.32 2.69
C ASN A 46 2.87 -7.54 3.89
N HIS A 47 3.79 -8.14 4.64
CA HIS A 47 4.42 -7.49 5.81
C HIS A 47 5.14 -6.15 5.50
N MET A 48 5.45 -5.85 4.24
CA MET A 48 6.08 -4.59 3.83
C MET A 48 5.05 -3.48 3.56
N ASN A 49 3.90 -3.87 3.00
CA ASN A 49 2.87 -2.95 2.50
C ASN A 49 1.63 -2.88 3.42
N SER A 50 1.40 -3.83 4.35
CA SER A 50 0.23 -3.84 5.24
C SER A 50 0.32 -4.85 6.41
N PRO A 51 -0.26 -4.55 7.60
CA PRO A 51 -0.72 -3.23 8.07
C PRO A 51 0.47 -2.36 8.50
N LYS A 52 0.32 -1.03 8.45
CA LYS A 52 1.38 -0.12 8.87
C LYS A 52 1.53 -0.12 10.39
N ASP A 53 2.74 0.20 10.84
CA ASP A 53 3.06 0.45 12.24
C ASP A 53 2.10 1.50 12.82
N ALA A 54 1.34 1.11 13.83
CA ALA A 54 0.35 1.97 14.49
C ALA A 54 1.01 3.23 15.08
N ASP A 55 2.30 3.17 15.45
CA ASP A 55 3.02 4.33 15.95
C ASP A 55 3.24 5.40 14.87
N LYS A 56 3.49 4.99 13.62
CA LYS A 56 3.63 5.93 12.49
C LYS A 56 2.30 6.60 12.16
N ALA A 57 1.21 5.84 12.12
CA ALA A 57 -0.12 6.39 11.91
C ALA A 57 -0.52 7.36 13.04
N ARG A 58 -0.14 7.02 14.28
CA ARG A 58 -0.30 7.91 15.44
C ARG A 58 0.49 9.20 15.28
N GLU A 59 1.76 9.14 14.90
CA GLU A 59 2.58 10.33 14.65
C GLU A 59 1.96 11.23 13.59
N ASN A 60 1.51 10.65 12.48
CA ASN A 60 0.83 11.39 11.42
C ASN A 60 -0.47 12.04 11.90
N THR A 61 -1.26 11.31 12.70
CA THR A 61 -2.46 11.87 13.35
C THR A 61 -2.12 13.04 14.26
N LEU A 62 -1.05 12.96 15.04
CA LEU A 62 -0.61 14.04 15.93
C LEU A 62 -0.21 15.31 15.16
N ASN A 63 0.35 15.18 13.95
CA ASN A 63 0.66 16.33 13.10
C ASN A 63 -0.61 17.01 12.59
N ILE A 64 -1.60 16.22 12.14
CA ILE A 64 -2.89 16.74 11.64
C ILE A 64 -3.66 17.46 12.75
N ILE A 65 -3.78 16.86 13.95
CA ILE A 65 -4.58 17.46 15.04
C ILE A 65 -4.00 18.80 15.50
N ARG A 66 -2.67 18.98 15.44
CA ARG A 66 -2.03 20.26 15.76
C ARG A 66 -2.41 21.34 14.74
N GLY A 67 -2.46 20.98 13.45
CA GLY A 67 -2.85 21.91 12.38
C GLY A 67 -4.28 22.43 12.51
N VAL A 68 -5.19 21.64 13.10
CA VAL A 68 -6.59 22.05 13.33
C VAL A 68 -6.91 22.47 14.77
N GLY A 69 -5.91 22.63 15.63
CA GLY A 69 -6.11 23.07 17.02
C GLY A 69 -6.78 22.02 17.94
N CYS A 70 -6.70 20.74 17.58
CA CYS A 70 -7.25 19.60 18.31
C CYS A 70 -6.21 18.81 19.11
N ASP A 71 -5.04 19.38 19.39
CA ASP A 71 -4.08 18.79 20.32
C ASP A 71 -4.68 18.74 21.74
N ARG A 72 -4.94 17.54 22.24
CA ARG A 72 -5.62 17.27 23.53
C ARG A 72 -4.93 16.13 24.26
N SER A 73 -5.25 15.96 25.53
CA SER A 73 -4.53 15.06 26.43
C SER A 73 -4.82 13.58 26.22
N CYS A 74 -6.00 13.23 25.69
CA CYS A 74 -6.40 11.84 25.45
C CYS A 74 -7.23 11.67 24.18
N SER A 75 -7.26 10.44 23.64
CA SER A 75 -7.90 10.11 22.35
C SER A 75 -9.37 10.51 22.27
N GLU A 76 -10.12 10.43 23.37
CA GLU A 76 -11.54 10.78 23.39
C GLU A 76 -11.77 12.30 23.27
N GLU A 77 -10.89 13.13 23.86
CA GLU A 77 -10.93 14.58 23.70
C GLU A 77 -10.51 14.99 22.28
N ILE A 78 -9.48 14.33 21.73
CA ILE A 78 -9.04 14.53 20.34
C ILE A 78 -10.21 14.21 19.40
N ARG A 79 -10.85 13.05 19.56
CA ARG A 79 -12.00 12.60 18.75
C ARG A 79 -13.14 13.60 18.80
N LYS A 80 -13.55 14.06 20.00
CA LYS A 80 -14.61 15.06 20.15
C LYS A 80 -14.26 16.39 19.49
N CYS A 81 -13.01 16.83 19.58
CA CYS A 81 -12.56 18.04 18.90
C CYS A 81 -12.63 17.88 17.38
N LEU A 82 -12.07 16.80 16.83
CA LEU A 82 -12.07 16.53 15.39
C LEU A 82 -13.49 16.49 14.81
N GLN A 83 -14.46 15.97 15.56
CA GLN A 83 -15.89 15.95 15.16
C GLN A 83 -16.53 17.34 15.04
N THR A 84 -15.88 18.38 15.56
CA THR A 84 -16.33 19.79 15.40
C THR A 84 -15.63 20.52 14.27
N VAL A 85 -14.57 19.95 13.69
CA VAL A 85 -13.81 20.54 12.59
C VAL A 85 -14.49 20.20 11.27
N ASP A 86 -14.55 21.17 10.35
CA ASP A 86 -15.06 20.92 9.01
C ASP A 86 -14.17 19.92 8.25
N ALA A 87 -14.78 19.01 7.51
CA ALA A 87 -14.05 17.98 6.79
C ALA A 87 -13.12 18.55 5.71
N ALA A 88 -13.49 19.66 5.07
CA ALA A 88 -12.63 20.32 4.09
C ALA A 88 -11.40 20.93 4.77
N THR A 89 -11.56 21.54 5.96
CA THR A 89 -10.43 22.03 6.75
C THR A 89 -9.49 20.90 7.16
N LEU A 90 -10.02 19.73 7.56
CA LEU A 90 -9.17 18.58 7.87
C LEU A 90 -8.38 18.10 6.64
N MET A 91 -9.02 18.06 5.48
CA MET A 91 -8.35 17.67 4.23
C MET A 91 -7.33 18.70 3.77
N GLU A 92 -7.60 19.99 3.93
CA GLU A 92 -6.64 21.06 3.61
C GLU A 92 -5.37 20.92 4.45
N VAL A 93 -5.50 20.78 5.77
CA VAL A 93 -4.36 20.56 6.66
C VAL A 93 -3.61 19.26 6.33
N TYR A 94 -4.33 18.19 6.01
CA TYR A 94 -3.72 16.94 5.56
C TYR A 94 -2.86 17.15 4.30
N MET A 95 -3.42 17.82 3.28
CA MET A 95 -2.71 18.08 2.02
C MET A 95 -1.53 19.04 2.19
N ASP A 96 -1.62 20.00 3.12
CA ASP A 96 -0.52 20.93 3.44
C ASP A 96 0.65 20.21 4.11
N ILE A 97 0.37 19.27 5.02
CA ILE A 97 1.40 18.49 5.71
C ILE A 97 2.00 17.42 4.77
N TYR A 98 1.19 16.86 3.89
CA TYR A 98 1.57 15.78 2.97
C TYR A 98 1.33 16.18 1.50
N PRO A 99 2.07 17.19 0.99
CA PRO A 99 1.79 17.82 -0.31
C PRO A 99 2.17 16.95 -1.52
N THR A 100 2.88 15.84 -1.31
CA THR A 100 3.37 14.97 -2.38
C THR A 100 2.83 13.56 -2.23
N GLU A 101 2.24 13.01 -3.29
CA GLU A 101 1.82 11.60 -3.38
C GLU A 101 2.99 10.60 -3.32
N ILE A 102 4.23 11.09 -3.35
CA ILE A 102 5.46 10.30 -3.23
C ILE A 102 5.70 9.84 -1.78
N ALA A 103 5.05 10.48 -0.79
CA ALA A 103 5.17 10.12 0.62
C ALA A 103 4.40 8.82 0.92
N PRO A 104 4.87 7.97 1.85
CA PRO A 104 4.09 6.83 2.30
C PRO A 104 2.73 7.31 2.82
N LEU A 105 1.65 6.61 2.44
CA LEU A 105 0.27 6.93 2.83
C LEU A 105 0.20 7.27 4.33
N PRO A 106 0.00 8.54 4.70
CA PRO A 106 0.10 8.98 6.09
C PRO A 106 -0.96 8.34 7.00
N LEU A 107 -2.13 8.09 6.43
CA LEU A 107 -3.24 7.38 7.03
C LEU A 107 -3.48 6.13 6.20
N ALA A 108 -3.33 4.97 6.81
CA ALA A 108 -3.43 3.66 6.17
C ALA A 108 -4.01 2.65 7.17
N PRO A 109 -4.46 1.46 6.72
CA PRO A 109 -4.86 0.39 7.63
C PRO A 109 -3.76 0.05 8.65
N VAL A 110 -4.14 -0.05 9.93
CA VAL A 110 -3.26 -0.37 11.06
C VAL A 110 -3.75 -1.62 11.79
N ILE A 111 -2.87 -2.23 12.57
CA ILE A 111 -3.30 -3.23 13.55
C ILE A 111 -4.11 -2.51 14.64
N GLU A 112 -5.33 -2.98 14.86
CA GLU A 112 -6.28 -2.39 15.79
C GLU A 112 -6.09 -2.95 17.21
N PRO A 113 -6.39 -2.14 18.26
CA PRO A 113 -6.37 -2.63 19.65
C PRO A 113 -7.25 -3.87 19.84
N GLU A 114 -6.80 -4.81 20.67
CA GLU A 114 -7.53 -6.06 20.94
C GLU A 114 -8.95 -5.82 21.51
N ASP A 115 -9.15 -4.71 22.20
CA ASP A 115 -10.43 -4.32 22.81
C ASP A 115 -11.31 -3.44 21.91
N ALA A 116 -10.90 -3.18 20.67
CA ALA A 116 -11.72 -2.47 19.69
C ALA A 116 -12.99 -3.27 19.34
N GLU A 117 -14.15 -2.60 19.36
CA GLU A 117 -15.40 -3.15 18.84
C GLU A 117 -15.27 -3.36 17.32
N ASP A 118 -15.76 -4.50 16.82
CA ASP A 118 -15.69 -4.86 15.40
C ASP A 118 -14.29 -4.81 14.78
N ASN A 119 -13.27 -5.22 15.54
CA ASN A 119 -11.88 -5.25 15.10
C ASN A 119 -11.70 -6.08 13.80
N VAL A 120 -11.34 -5.40 12.71
CA VAL A 120 -11.17 -5.99 11.37
C VAL A 120 -9.73 -6.51 11.19
N ILE A 121 -8.74 -5.82 11.74
CA ILE A 121 -7.30 -6.08 11.61
C ILE A 121 -6.68 -6.24 13.00
N PRO A 122 -6.97 -7.35 13.72
CA PRO A 122 -6.48 -7.55 15.09
C PRO A 122 -5.00 -7.94 15.16
N GLU A 123 -4.41 -8.31 14.02
CA GLU A 123 -3.03 -8.77 13.90
C GLU A 123 -2.52 -8.53 12.47
N ASP A 124 -1.26 -8.86 12.19
CA ASP A 124 -0.73 -8.83 10.83
C ASP A 124 -1.42 -9.91 9.96
N LEU A 125 -2.45 -9.46 9.23
CA LEU A 125 -3.22 -10.30 8.32
C LEU A 125 -2.39 -10.85 7.15
N SER A 126 -1.18 -10.34 6.89
CA SER A 126 -0.29 -10.92 5.87
C SER A 126 0.21 -12.32 6.27
N LEU A 127 0.22 -12.61 7.57
CA LEU A 127 0.62 -13.91 8.12
C LEU A 127 -0.52 -14.94 8.09
N ARG A 128 -1.78 -14.49 8.07
CA ARG A 128 -2.97 -15.33 7.96
C ARG A 128 -3.21 -15.80 6.53
N VAL A 129 -3.96 -16.89 6.41
CA VAL A 129 -4.46 -17.45 5.14
C VAL A 129 -5.98 -17.58 5.22
N SER A 130 -6.65 -17.55 4.07
CA SER A 130 -8.11 -17.72 3.98
C SER A 130 -8.43 -19.01 3.24
N SER A 131 -9.49 -19.74 3.60
CA SER A 131 -9.92 -20.90 2.79
C SER A 131 -10.84 -20.56 1.62
N LYS A 132 -11.25 -19.29 1.54
CA LYS A 132 -12.23 -18.81 0.57
C LYS A 132 -11.60 -18.72 -0.83
N PRO A 133 -12.39 -18.97 -1.90
CA PRO A 133 -11.95 -18.76 -3.27
C PRO A 133 -11.45 -17.32 -3.49
N TRP A 134 -10.28 -17.18 -4.11
CA TRP A 134 -9.65 -15.88 -4.30
C TRP A 134 -9.03 -15.75 -5.69
N ILE A 135 -9.21 -14.58 -6.32
CA ILE A 135 -8.56 -14.21 -7.57
C ILE A 135 -7.67 -13.00 -7.30
N THR A 136 -6.47 -13.00 -7.86
CA THR A 136 -5.60 -11.82 -7.83
C THR A 136 -4.91 -11.55 -9.16
N SER A 137 -4.45 -10.32 -9.36
CA SER A 137 -3.83 -9.91 -10.61
C SER A 137 -2.78 -8.84 -10.45
N THR A 138 -1.98 -8.70 -11.51
CA THR A 138 -1.08 -7.57 -11.78
C THR A 138 -1.22 -7.16 -13.25
N ALA A 139 -0.74 -5.98 -13.60
CA ALA A 139 -0.64 -5.51 -14.98
C ALA A 139 0.80 -5.44 -15.48
N ASN A 140 1.01 -5.69 -16.78
CA ASN A 140 2.23 -5.29 -17.46
C ASN A 140 2.17 -3.77 -17.70
N GLY A 141 2.66 -3.01 -16.71
CA GLY A 141 2.56 -1.54 -16.72
C GLY A 141 2.29 -0.91 -15.36
N GLU A 142 2.28 -1.65 -14.25
CA GLU A 142 2.11 -1.07 -12.90
C GLU A 142 3.06 0.11 -12.62
N TYR A 143 4.30 0.03 -13.13
CA TYR A 143 5.31 1.08 -13.02
C TYR A 143 4.89 2.41 -13.63
N THR A 144 3.90 2.44 -14.53
CA THR A 144 3.38 3.68 -15.11
C THR A 144 2.76 4.60 -14.07
N LEU A 145 2.19 4.04 -12.99
CA LEU A 145 1.73 4.81 -11.82
C LEU A 145 2.87 5.57 -11.14
N PHE A 146 4.05 4.95 -11.04
CA PHE A 146 5.22 5.57 -10.42
C PHE A 146 5.92 6.54 -11.36
N LEU A 147 5.80 6.34 -12.67
CA LEU A 147 6.31 7.29 -13.66
C LEU A 147 5.60 8.64 -13.60
N THR A 148 4.30 8.69 -13.29
CA THR A 148 3.60 9.99 -13.16
C THR A 148 4.19 10.85 -12.05
N TRP A 149 4.82 10.27 -11.03
CA TRP A 149 5.53 11.02 -9.99
C TRP A 149 6.81 11.69 -10.49
N SER A 150 7.45 11.14 -11.52
CA SER A 150 8.64 11.75 -12.14
C SER A 150 8.33 12.99 -12.96
N ASN A 151 7.07 13.27 -13.25
CA ASN A 151 6.64 14.51 -13.92
C ASN A 151 6.58 15.70 -12.96
N VAL A 152 6.75 15.49 -11.65
CA VAL A 152 6.83 16.56 -10.65
C VAL A 152 8.24 17.13 -10.67
N ASP A 153 8.37 18.44 -10.92
CA ASP A 153 9.66 19.14 -10.84
C ASP A 153 10.18 19.11 -9.40
N SER A 154 11.12 18.21 -9.13
CA SER A 154 11.61 17.91 -7.80
C SER A 154 13.09 17.52 -7.81
N PRO A 155 13.93 18.13 -6.95
CA PRO A 155 15.34 17.74 -6.82
C PRO A 155 15.50 16.35 -6.18
N TRP A 156 14.40 15.73 -5.72
CA TRP A 156 14.42 14.43 -5.07
C TRP A 156 15.02 13.34 -5.96
N PHE A 157 14.64 13.28 -7.25
CA PHE A 157 15.16 12.25 -8.16
C PHE A 157 16.67 12.38 -8.38
N GLU A 158 17.18 13.60 -8.52
CA GLU A 158 18.62 13.87 -8.61
C GLU A 158 19.35 13.44 -7.34
N ASN A 159 18.80 13.77 -6.17
CA ASN A 159 19.37 13.40 -4.89
C ASN A 159 19.42 11.88 -4.69
N VAL A 160 18.34 11.17 -5.04
CA VAL A 160 18.30 9.71 -4.97
C VAL A 160 19.30 9.12 -5.94
N ARG A 161 19.38 9.60 -7.19
CA ARG A 161 20.35 9.10 -8.18
C ARG A 161 21.80 9.28 -7.69
N ASN A 162 22.11 10.45 -7.16
CA ASN A 162 23.45 10.78 -6.65
C ASN A 162 23.83 9.97 -5.39
N ASN A 163 22.85 9.49 -4.62
CA ASN A 163 23.05 8.65 -3.43
C ASN A 163 22.26 7.33 -3.50
N LEU A 164 22.29 6.66 -4.66
CA LEU A 164 21.43 5.49 -4.91
C LEU A 164 21.66 4.35 -3.92
N THR A 165 22.92 4.03 -3.59
CA THR A 165 23.22 2.97 -2.63
C THR A 165 22.65 3.30 -1.25
N GLY A 166 22.84 4.52 -0.75
CA GLY A 166 22.30 4.93 0.55
C GLY A 166 20.77 4.93 0.57
N TYR A 167 20.13 5.31 -0.55
CA TYR A 167 18.69 5.21 -0.69
C TYR A 167 18.19 3.75 -0.58
N LEU A 168 18.80 2.82 -1.31
CA LEU A 168 18.42 1.41 -1.29
C LEU A 168 18.67 0.75 0.08
N GLU A 169 19.79 1.06 0.74
CA GLU A 169 20.05 0.60 2.10
C GLU A 169 19.03 1.14 3.10
N SER A 170 18.65 2.41 2.96
CA SER A 170 17.60 3.03 3.79
C SER A 170 16.24 2.42 3.53
N TRP A 171 15.93 2.07 2.27
CA TRP A 171 14.69 1.41 1.89
C TRP A 171 14.58 0.02 2.55
N ILE A 172 15.60 -0.82 2.39
CA ILE A 172 15.66 -2.15 3.03
C ILE A 172 15.63 -2.02 4.55
N GLY A 173 16.28 -0.98 5.09
CA GLY A 173 16.30 -0.67 6.52
C GLY A 173 14.93 -0.39 7.13
N GLN A 174 13.88 -0.16 6.32
CA GLN A 174 12.50 -0.08 6.81
C GLN A 174 11.95 -1.45 7.25
N HIS A 175 12.59 -2.54 6.85
CA HIS A 175 12.13 -3.92 7.09
C HIS A 175 13.12 -4.77 7.90
N THR A 176 14.36 -4.30 8.09
CA THR A 176 15.36 -5.03 8.87
C THR A 176 16.39 -4.07 9.50
N THR A 177 16.90 -4.45 10.67
CA THR A 177 18.00 -3.75 11.34
C THR A 177 19.37 -4.31 10.97
N ASP A 178 19.43 -5.48 10.32
CA ASP A 178 20.67 -6.17 9.95
C ASP A 178 21.46 -5.39 8.88
N SER A 179 22.69 -5.00 9.23
CA SER A 179 23.57 -4.21 8.34
C SER A 179 24.07 -4.98 7.12
N GLU A 180 24.30 -6.29 7.25
CA GLU A 180 24.78 -7.12 6.15
C GLU A 180 23.67 -7.30 5.12
N VAL A 181 22.46 -7.62 5.58
CA VAL A 181 21.26 -7.73 4.71
C VAL A 181 20.99 -6.42 3.96
N LYS A 182 21.09 -5.26 4.64
CA LYS A 182 20.91 -3.95 3.99
C LYS A 182 21.92 -3.73 2.87
N ARG A 183 23.20 -3.95 3.15
CA ARG A 183 24.30 -3.72 2.20
C ARG A 183 24.21 -4.67 1.00
N GLU A 184 24.03 -5.96 1.25
CA GLU A 184 23.95 -6.97 0.19
C GLU A 184 22.69 -6.82 -0.65
N GLY A 185 21.53 -6.62 -0.01
CA GLY A 185 20.27 -6.37 -0.71
C GLY A 185 20.32 -5.10 -1.55
N ALA A 186 20.92 -4.02 -1.05
CA ALA A 186 21.06 -2.78 -1.81
C ALA A 186 21.93 -2.98 -3.06
N GLN A 187 23.01 -3.76 -2.93
CA GLN A 187 23.86 -4.12 -4.06
C GLN A 187 23.09 -4.96 -5.10
N MET A 188 22.32 -5.96 -4.65
CA MET A 188 21.49 -6.79 -5.53
C MET A 188 20.45 -5.96 -6.29
N LEU A 189 19.75 -5.04 -5.62
CA LEU A 189 18.76 -4.16 -6.24
C LEU A 189 19.42 -3.21 -7.26
N LYS A 190 20.61 -2.69 -6.92
CA LYS A 190 21.38 -1.82 -7.80
C LYS A 190 21.79 -2.54 -9.08
N ASP A 191 22.32 -3.75 -8.96
CA ASP A 191 22.77 -4.56 -10.11
C ASP A 191 21.60 -5.02 -10.99
N TYR A 192 20.44 -5.27 -10.39
CA TYR A 192 19.25 -5.70 -11.12
C TYR A 192 18.57 -4.54 -11.87
N TYR A 193 18.23 -3.45 -11.18
CA TYR A 193 17.42 -2.36 -11.75
C TYR A 193 18.25 -1.25 -12.39
N PHE A 194 19.38 -0.87 -11.81
CA PHE A 194 20.02 0.43 -12.06
C PHE A 194 21.34 0.31 -12.83
N GLN A 195 21.34 -0.45 -13.92
CA GLN A 195 22.53 -0.69 -14.75
C GLN A 195 22.94 0.54 -15.57
N VAL A 196 21.96 1.35 -16.02
CA VAL A 196 22.17 2.55 -16.81
C VAL A 196 21.30 3.68 -16.26
N VAL A 197 21.89 4.60 -15.51
CA VAL A 197 21.16 5.67 -14.79
C VAL A 197 21.16 7.04 -15.49
N GLU A 198 21.75 7.12 -16.68
CA GLU A 198 21.74 8.31 -17.53
C GLU A 198 21.09 7.98 -18.89
N PRO A 199 20.31 8.91 -19.48
CA PRO A 199 19.87 10.18 -18.89
C PRO A 199 18.84 9.95 -17.77
N MET A 200 18.34 11.02 -17.14
CA MET A 200 17.42 10.94 -15.99
C MET A 200 16.17 10.08 -16.25
N GLU A 201 15.71 10.03 -17.50
CA GLU A 201 14.57 9.22 -17.94
C GLU A 201 14.83 7.72 -17.74
N ASN A 202 16.07 7.25 -17.89
CA ASN A 202 16.41 5.86 -17.57
C ASN A 202 16.30 5.60 -16.08
N PHE A 203 16.89 6.48 -15.27
CA PHE A 203 16.87 6.36 -13.81
C PHE A 203 15.44 6.37 -13.24
N THR A 204 14.61 7.32 -13.67
CA THR A 204 13.22 7.46 -13.21
C THR A 204 12.35 6.26 -13.62
N ARG A 205 12.54 5.73 -14.84
CA ARG A 205 11.89 4.49 -15.27
C ARG A 205 12.31 3.31 -14.41
N ASP A 206 13.61 3.13 -14.16
CA ASP A 206 14.11 1.99 -13.41
C ASP A 206 13.71 2.07 -11.93
N LEU A 207 13.66 3.28 -11.36
CA LEU A 207 13.11 3.54 -10.03
C LEU A 207 11.60 3.25 -9.96
N ALA A 208 10.85 3.62 -11.00
CA ALA A 208 9.43 3.31 -11.11
C ALA A 208 9.16 1.80 -11.20
N MET A 209 9.98 1.05 -11.95
CA MET A 209 9.91 -0.41 -12.00
C MET A 209 10.22 -1.04 -10.64
N PHE A 210 11.27 -0.57 -9.95
CA PHE A 210 11.61 -1.02 -8.60
C PHE A 210 10.44 -0.83 -7.61
N HIS A 211 9.83 0.36 -7.59
CA HIS A 211 8.69 0.62 -6.71
C HIS A 211 7.44 -0.17 -7.09
N SER A 212 7.19 -0.35 -8.39
CA SER A 212 6.11 -1.21 -8.89
C SER A 212 6.27 -2.65 -8.44
N ASP A 213 7.49 -3.19 -8.56
CA ASP A 213 7.74 -4.57 -8.15
C ASP A 213 7.57 -4.72 -6.64
N ASN A 214 7.99 -3.72 -5.85
CA ASN A 214 7.73 -3.70 -4.42
C ASN A 214 6.22 -3.58 -4.06
N ALA A 215 5.48 -2.70 -4.74
CA ALA A 215 4.11 -2.36 -4.39
C ALA A 215 3.09 -3.40 -4.89
N PHE A 216 3.33 -4.00 -6.06
CA PHE A 216 2.33 -4.83 -6.74
C PHE A 216 2.84 -6.25 -7.01
N VAL A 217 4.01 -6.40 -7.64
CA VAL A 217 4.47 -7.71 -8.15
C VAL A 217 4.92 -8.63 -7.02
N TYR A 218 5.74 -8.14 -6.09
CA TYR A 218 6.23 -8.93 -4.97
C TYR A 218 5.09 -9.36 -4.04
N PRO A 219 4.17 -8.49 -3.58
CA PRO A 219 3.02 -8.93 -2.80
C PRO A 219 2.15 -9.96 -3.53
N PHE A 220 1.94 -9.78 -4.84
CA PHE A 220 1.23 -10.76 -5.66
C PHE A 220 1.92 -12.13 -5.62
N LEU A 221 3.23 -12.19 -5.92
CA LEU A 221 4.00 -13.44 -5.92
C LEU A 221 4.08 -14.08 -4.52
N PHE A 222 4.28 -13.28 -3.50
CA PHE A 222 4.29 -13.71 -2.10
C PHE A 222 2.99 -14.40 -1.70
N ASN A 223 1.85 -13.84 -2.12
CA ASN A 223 0.55 -14.35 -1.72
C ASN A 223 0.08 -15.55 -2.53
N ILE A 224 0.38 -15.63 -3.84
CA ILE A 224 0.06 -16.85 -4.60
C ILE A 224 0.79 -18.07 -4.02
N ASP A 225 2.03 -17.90 -3.56
CA ASP A 225 2.80 -19.00 -2.95
C ASP A 225 2.24 -19.41 -1.58
N ARG A 226 1.91 -18.44 -0.71
CA ARG A 226 1.31 -18.72 0.60
C ARG A 226 -0.08 -19.34 0.49
N GLN A 227 -0.85 -18.95 -0.52
CA GLN A 227 -2.25 -19.34 -0.67
C GLN A 227 -2.43 -20.67 -1.42
N LYS A 228 -1.39 -21.16 -2.13
CA LYS A 228 -1.47 -22.34 -3.03
C LYS A 228 -2.08 -23.61 -2.45
N ASN A 229 -1.96 -23.82 -1.14
CA ASN A 229 -2.47 -25.01 -0.43
C ASN A 229 -3.64 -24.70 0.52
N ASN A 230 -4.12 -23.46 0.53
CA ASN A 230 -5.09 -22.99 1.52
C ASN A 230 -6.48 -22.73 0.93
N GLY A 231 -6.67 -22.77 -0.39
CA GLY A 231 -7.99 -22.67 -1.01
C GLY A 231 -7.93 -22.46 -2.53
N PRO A 232 -9.07 -22.48 -3.24
CA PRO A 232 -9.10 -22.23 -4.68
C PRO A 232 -8.56 -20.84 -5.01
N THR A 233 -7.47 -20.79 -5.78
CA THR A 233 -6.76 -19.55 -6.09
C THR A 233 -6.52 -19.43 -7.58
N TRP A 234 -6.82 -18.28 -8.14
CA TRP A 234 -6.49 -17.96 -9.53
C TRP A 234 -5.68 -16.67 -9.59
N ALA A 235 -4.73 -16.62 -10.50
CA ALA A 235 -3.86 -15.49 -10.68
C ALA A 235 -3.74 -15.19 -12.18
N PHE A 236 -3.79 -13.92 -12.56
CA PHE A 236 -3.58 -13.51 -13.94
C PHE A 236 -2.75 -12.24 -14.05
N ARG A 237 -2.10 -12.07 -15.21
CA ARG A 237 -1.35 -10.87 -15.55
C ARG A 237 -2.00 -10.21 -16.76
N ILE A 238 -2.38 -8.95 -16.64
CA ILE A 238 -2.98 -8.19 -17.74
C ILE A 238 -1.86 -7.69 -18.65
N GLU A 239 -1.82 -8.18 -19.88
CA GLU A 239 -0.85 -7.76 -20.91
C GLU A 239 -1.50 -6.82 -21.96
N TYR A 240 -2.82 -6.66 -21.91
CA TYR A 240 -3.56 -5.87 -22.89
C TYR A 240 -3.38 -4.37 -22.65
N LYS A 241 -2.80 -3.67 -23.62
CA LYS A 241 -2.75 -2.21 -23.68
C LYS A 241 -3.91 -1.70 -24.53
N GLY A 242 -4.88 -1.03 -23.91
CA GLY A 242 -5.99 -0.40 -24.60
C GLY A 242 -5.58 0.92 -25.28
N GLU A 243 -6.40 1.39 -26.23
CA GLU A 243 -6.15 2.63 -26.98
C GLU A 243 -6.02 3.86 -26.07
N VAL A 244 -6.70 3.87 -24.92
CA VAL A 244 -6.69 4.96 -23.94
C VAL A 244 -5.82 4.68 -22.71
N SER A 245 -5.10 3.56 -22.68
CA SER A 245 -4.21 3.22 -21.56
C SER A 245 -3.06 4.23 -21.46
N GLY A 246 -2.87 4.81 -20.27
CA GLY A 246 -1.83 5.82 -20.01
C GLY A 246 -2.19 7.24 -20.41
N ILE A 247 -3.44 7.49 -20.85
CA ILE A 247 -3.97 8.84 -21.07
C ILE A 247 -4.64 9.30 -19.77
N SER A 248 -4.21 10.46 -19.24
CA SER A 248 -4.87 11.04 -18.07
C SER A 248 -6.33 11.36 -18.39
N PRO A 249 -7.31 10.99 -17.54
CA PRO A 249 -8.69 11.39 -17.73
C PRO A 249 -8.91 12.90 -17.64
N SER A 250 -7.93 13.66 -17.13
CA SER A 250 -7.95 15.11 -17.07
C SER A 250 -7.63 15.82 -18.40
N GLY A 251 -7.16 15.08 -19.42
CA GLY A 251 -6.59 15.67 -20.64
C GLY A 251 -5.15 16.11 -20.46
#